data_AF-A0A351DSY0-F1
#
_entry.id   AF-A0A351DSY0-F1
#
_cell.length_a   1.000
_cell.length_b   1.000
_cell.length_c   1.000
_cell.angle_alpha   90.00
_cell.angle_beta   90.00
_cell.angle_gamma   90.00
#
_symmetry.space_group_name_H-M   'P 1'
#
loop_
_entity.id
_entity.type
_entity.pdbx_description
1 polymer ?
#
loop_
_entity_poly.entity_id
_entity_poly.type
_entity_poly.pdbx_seq_one_letter_code
_entity_poly.pdbx_strand_id
1 'polypeptide(L)'
;INDADGDGICDEQEIPGCTDPAATNYSPFATDDNGSCIIEVGGCTLPFACNYDPFADFYLPGSCDFSCLFGMPPGEDGCTDELACNYGADEPCIYFDENGGLCAQVGCMNEEACNFDPGAQVNSGCEYSSCLVFGCTNANACNFSADANTDNGTCEYASCVGCTDENASNFNPDATLDNGQCTYDVFGCTLLIACNYDPSATVNDGSCDFTGCFGCVTPTACNYDDEALYPDGSCTFAPQGQDCSGNCLSDADGDLICDADEVDGCTDEGAMNYNPNATDDNGSCTYMTGGCTDQTACNFDYTVQVDDGSCEFDSCSGCIVAWACNYDPDATLFDGSCVYPDSEGNCPSTCDSDVDGDGICDADETEGCIYANAINYDASATDDDGSCVFSGCTLADFTSYNDYANTNSGDCTNAPKNADFNDDGQVQLEDLLEFLVAYGAAGPNWGIDWVQDGCSVVAMGIAEMDVSTTGCTYPTASNYDPSATVDTGACVWLGCTDAEAYNYNDLATLDDSSCTYSACPDFNGDGQVQTSDLLDFLIAWGTIYE
;
A
#
# COMPACT_ATOMS: atom_id res chain seq x y z
N ILE A 1 -2.55 43.66 34.18
CA ILE A 1 -1.35 44.00 33.38
C ILE A 1 -1.17 45.54 33.38
N ASN A 2 -1.75 46.21 34.37
CA ASN A 2 -1.64 47.62 34.66
C ASN A 2 -1.94 47.72 36.16
N ASP A 3 -0.89 47.68 36.94
CA ASP A 3 -0.92 47.75 38.40
C ASP A 3 0.31 48.60 38.70
N ALA A 4 0.10 49.91 38.63
CA ALA A 4 1.15 50.91 38.53
C ALA A 4 1.91 51.07 39.86
N ASP A 5 1.24 50.82 40.99
CA ASP A 5 1.79 50.93 42.32
C ASP A 5 2.17 49.58 42.96
N GLY A 6 1.71 48.45 42.37
CA GLY A 6 2.07 47.10 42.74
C GLY A 6 1.31 46.56 43.96
N ASP A 7 0.17 47.15 44.32
CA ASP A 7 -0.66 46.73 45.46
C ASP A 7 -1.51 45.48 45.17
N GLY A 8 -1.56 45.05 43.90
CA GLY A 8 -2.30 43.88 43.43
C GLY A 8 -3.70 44.17 42.88
N ILE A 9 -4.07 45.44 42.74
CA ILE A 9 -5.30 45.94 42.13
C ILE A 9 -4.94 46.57 40.78
N CYS A 10 -5.77 46.37 39.75
CA CYS A 10 -5.48 46.96 38.44
C CYS A 10 -5.86 48.45 38.42
N ASP A 11 -5.14 49.29 37.68
CA ASP A 11 -5.31 50.76 37.68
C ASP A 11 -6.76 51.21 37.40
N GLU A 12 -7.56 50.49 36.59
CA GLU A 12 -8.97 50.86 36.35
C GLU A 12 -9.94 50.44 37.46
N GLN A 13 -9.46 49.68 38.44
CA GLN A 13 -10.21 49.20 39.60
C GLN A 13 -9.76 49.87 40.89
N GLU A 14 -8.77 50.76 40.82
CA GLU A 14 -8.35 51.56 41.96
C GLU A 14 -9.43 52.58 42.34
N ILE A 15 -9.67 52.72 43.64
CA ILE A 15 -10.54 53.75 44.20
C ILE A 15 -9.62 54.82 44.81
N PRO A 16 -9.47 56.00 44.19
CA PRO A 16 -8.62 57.05 44.72
C PRO A 16 -9.24 57.67 45.98
N GLY A 17 -8.48 57.78 47.05
CA GLY A 17 -8.93 58.45 48.28
C GLY A 17 -7.91 58.36 49.41
N CYS A 18 -8.23 58.91 50.57
CA CYS A 18 -7.31 58.81 51.69
C CYS A 18 -7.27 57.38 52.28
N THR A 19 -6.08 56.76 52.26
CA THR A 19 -5.85 55.41 52.79
C THR A 19 -5.33 55.39 54.23
N ASP A 20 -4.99 56.56 54.82
CA ASP A 20 -4.49 56.67 56.21
C ASP A 20 -5.64 56.63 57.23
N PRO A 21 -5.76 55.59 58.08
CA PRO A 21 -6.81 55.50 59.10
C PRO A 21 -6.77 56.60 60.16
N ALA A 22 -5.68 57.37 60.25
CA ALA A 22 -5.56 58.51 61.16
C ALA A 22 -6.16 59.81 60.60
N ALA A 23 -6.54 59.84 59.32
CA ALA A 23 -7.12 61.02 58.67
C ALA A 23 -8.63 61.16 58.93
N THR A 24 -9.12 62.39 58.98
CA THR A 24 -10.54 62.71 59.17
C THR A 24 -11.41 62.38 57.96
N ASN A 25 -10.81 62.29 56.77
CA ASN A 25 -11.45 61.87 55.52
C ASN A 25 -10.99 60.48 55.04
N TYR A 26 -10.52 59.63 55.96
CA TYR A 26 -10.16 58.25 55.66
C TYR A 26 -11.30 57.49 54.97
N SER A 27 -10.99 56.81 53.86
CA SER A 27 -11.92 55.91 53.19
C SER A 27 -11.43 54.47 53.32
N PRO A 28 -12.23 53.55 53.91
CA PRO A 28 -11.86 52.13 53.99
C PRO A 28 -11.92 51.41 52.63
N PHE A 29 -12.45 52.08 51.59
CA PHE A 29 -12.54 51.56 50.23
C PHE A 29 -11.49 52.15 49.30
N ALA A 30 -10.74 53.18 49.74
CA ALA A 30 -9.65 53.70 48.95
C ALA A 30 -8.54 52.65 48.86
N THR A 31 -8.13 52.35 47.63
CA THR A 31 -7.04 51.42 47.34
C THR A 31 -5.79 52.17 46.90
N ASP A 32 -5.95 53.36 46.32
CA ASP A 32 -4.86 54.26 45.94
C ASP A 32 -4.93 55.58 46.73
N ASP A 33 -3.80 55.98 47.34
CA ASP A 33 -3.68 57.25 48.06
C ASP A 33 -3.40 58.40 47.08
N ASN A 34 -4.44 59.17 46.80
CA ASN A 34 -4.32 60.35 45.94
C ASN A 34 -3.75 61.59 46.66
N GLY A 35 -3.25 61.44 47.89
CA GLY A 35 -2.67 62.52 48.69
C GLY A 35 -3.70 63.46 49.31
N SER A 36 -4.99 63.06 49.32
CA SER A 36 -6.08 63.86 49.90
C SER A 36 -6.22 63.73 51.41
N CYS A 37 -5.39 62.94 52.10
CA CYS A 37 -5.51 62.72 53.54
C CYS A 37 -5.42 64.02 54.36
N ILE A 38 -6.47 64.29 55.15
CA ILE A 38 -6.56 65.44 56.04
C ILE A 38 -6.28 64.96 57.47
N ILE A 39 -5.16 65.38 58.04
CA ILE A 39 -4.83 65.16 59.45
C ILE A 39 -5.11 66.47 60.21
N GLU A 40 -6.16 66.49 61.02
CA GLU A 40 -6.47 67.64 61.88
C GLU A 40 -6.01 67.38 63.33
N VAL A 41 -5.32 68.35 63.93
CA VAL A 41 -4.88 68.32 65.33
C VAL A 41 -5.83 69.14 66.18
N GLY A 42 -6.52 68.48 67.10
CA GLY A 42 -7.43 69.13 68.04
C GLY A 42 -6.69 69.84 69.17
N GLY A 43 -7.03 71.10 69.43
CA GLY A 43 -6.40 71.88 70.49
C GLY A 43 -7.16 73.15 70.83
N CYS A 44 -6.48 74.11 71.44
CA CYS A 44 -7.08 75.39 71.80
C CYS A 44 -6.83 76.43 70.71
N THR A 45 -7.79 76.62 69.80
CA THR A 45 -7.67 77.57 68.69
C THR A 45 -8.20 78.98 69.01
N LEU A 46 -8.69 79.21 70.23
CA LEU A 46 -9.24 80.51 70.63
C LEU A 46 -8.12 81.48 71.03
N PRO A 47 -7.90 82.58 70.28
CA PRO A 47 -6.74 83.46 70.50
C PRO A 47 -6.69 84.15 71.87
N PHE A 48 -7.85 84.29 72.53
CA PHE A 48 -7.97 84.89 73.86
C PHE A 48 -7.76 83.88 75.00
N ALA A 49 -7.65 82.58 74.72
CA ALA A 49 -7.34 81.59 75.73
C ALA A 49 -5.87 81.63 76.15
N CYS A 50 -5.60 81.25 77.41
CA CYS A 50 -4.28 81.35 78.02
C CYS A 50 -3.26 80.35 77.47
N ASN A 51 -3.77 79.23 76.93
CA ASN A 51 -3.01 78.17 76.30
C ASN A 51 -3.36 78.07 74.81
N TYR A 52 -3.68 79.19 74.17
CA TYR A 52 -3.87 79.26 72.72
C TYR A 52 -2.70 78.56 72.00
N ASP A 53 -3.06 77.59 71.16
CA ASP A 53 -2.14 76.79 70.37
C ASP A 53 -2.29 77.15 68.89
N PRO A 54 -1.32 77.89 68.30
CA PRO A 54 -1.37 78.25 66.88
C PRO A 54 -1.15 77.07 65.94
N PHE A 55 -0.82 75.87 66.45
CA PHE A 55 -0.65 74.65 65.67
C PHE A 55 -1.86 73.71 65.75
N ALA A 56 -2.92 74.10 66.46
CA ALA A 56 -4.18 73.36 66.46
C ALA A 56 -5.05 73.76 65.25
N ASP A 57 -5.61 72.76 64.57
CA ASP A 57 -6.43 72.96 63.37
C ASP A 57 -7.91 73.22 63.70
N PHE A 58 -8.38 72.70 64.84
CA PHE A 58 -9.74 72.90 65.32
C PHE A 58 -9.84 73.00 66.84
N TYR A 59 -10.89 73.69 67.28
CA TYR A 59 -11.26 73.84 68.67
C TYR A 59 -11.76 72.51 69.24
N LEU A 60 -10.98 71.92 70.14
CA LEU A 60 -11.38 70.76 70.92
C LEU A 60 -12.06 71.23 72.22
N PRO A 61 -13.36 70.95 72.46
CA PRO A 61 -14.05 71.41 73.66
C PRO A 61 -13.34 71.00 74.97
N GLY A 62 -13.07 72.00 75.83
CA GLY A 62 -12.36 71.80 77.11
C GLY A 62 -10.82 71.83 77.01
N SER A 63 -10.25 72.02 75.81
CA SER A 63 -8.80 72.19 75.62
C SER A 63 -8.28 73.56 76.06
N CYS A 64 -9.13 74.60 75.98
CA CYS A 64 -8.76 75.97 76.30
C CYS A 64 -8.86 76.28 77.80
N ASP A 65 -7.80 76.87 78.35
CA ASP A 65 -7.75 77.48 79.67
C ASP A 65 -8.09 78.97 79.55
N PHE A 66 -9.05 79.43 80.35
CA PHE A 66 -9.51 80.83 80.38
C PHE A 66 -9.18 81.52 81.71
N SER A 67 -8.36 80.91 82.56
CA SER A 67 -8.02 81.43 83.89
C SER A 67 -7.41 82.85 83.90
N CYS A 68 -6.73 83.22 82.82
CA CYS A 68 -6.11 84.54 82.60
C CYS A 68 -7.10 85.66 82.23
N LEU A 69 -8.34 85.33 81.82
CA LEU A 69 -9.34 86.36 81.49
C LEU A 69 -9.82 87.15 82.72
N PHE A 70 -9.73 86.57 83.92
CA PHE A 70 -10.23 87.19 85.16
C PHE A 70 -9.31 88.28 85.75
N GLY A 71 -8.30 88.75 85.00
CA GLY A 71 -7.29 89.70 85.49
C GLY A 71 -6.81 90.78 84.50
N MET A 72 -7.41 90.93 83.32
CA MET A 72 -7.03 92.01 82.39
C MET A 72 -7.59 93.36 82.87
N PRO A 73 -6.76 94.42 83.00
CA PRO A 73 -7.27 95.76 83.25
C PRO A 73 -8.09 96.24 82.02
N PRO A 74 -9.15 97.04 82.21
CA PRO A 74 -9.90 97.61 81.10
C PRO A 74 -8.93 98.43 80.23
N GLY A 75 -8.77 98.03 78.97
CA GLY A 75 -8.10 98.87 77.97
C GLY A 75 -8.97 100.11 77.71
N GLU A 76 -8.35 101.26 77.40
CA GLU A 76 -9.07 102.53 77.20
C GLU A 76 -9.95 102.57 75.92
N ASP A 77 -9.97 101.50 75.11
CA ASP A 77 -10.56 101.47 73.76
C ASP A 77 -11.75 100.49 73.55
N GLY A 78 -12.39 100.01 74.62
CA GLY A 78 -13.57 99.12 74.50
C GLY A 78 -13.25 97.71 73.96
N CYS A 79 -14.28 96.90 73.70
CA CYS A 79 -14.13 95.55 73.14
C CYS A 79 -14.07 95.56 71.61
N THR A 80 -12.91 95.21 71.06
CA THR A 80 -12.66 95.13 69.61
C THR A 80 -12.52 93.69 69.09
N ASP A 81 -12.72 92.67 69.92
CA ASP A 81 -12.62 91.26 69.51
C ASP A 81 -13.97 90.77 68.96
N GLU A 82 -13.98 90.38 67.68
CA GLU A 82 -15.16 89.91 66.94
C GLU A 82 -15.73 88.59 67.49
N LEU A 83 -14.97 87.86 68.30
CA LEU A 83 -15.38 86.62 68.96
C LEU A 83 -16.09 86.88 70.31
N ALA A 84 -16.15 88.14 70.76
CA ALA A 84 -16.81 88.52 72.00
C ALA A 84 -18.32 88.78 71.81
N CYS A 85 -19.12 88.42 72.81
CA CYS A 85 -20.57 88.67 72.86
C CYS A 85 -20.91 90.17 72.78
N ASN A 86 -20.02 91.04 73.24
CA ASN A 86 -20.17 92.49 73.28
C ASN A 86 -19.19 93.21 72.33
N TYR A 87 -18.84 92.59 71.20
CA TYR A 87 -18.05 93.23 70.16
C TYR A 87 -18.59 94.63 69.81
N GLY A 88 -17.72 95.64 69.87
CA GLY A 88 -18.06 97.04 69.62
C GLY A 88 -18.64 97.81 70.82
N ALA A 89 -18.69 97.21 72.02
CA ALA A 89 -19.08 97.90 73.25
C ALA A 89 -17.89 98.59 73.95
N ASP A 90 -18.13 99.67 74.69
CA ASP A 90 -17.11 100.41 75.45
C ASP A 90 -16.65 99.70 76.75
N GLU A 91 -17.08 98.46 76.98
CA GLU A 91 -16.78 97.64 78.16
C GLU A 91 -15.79 96.51 77.81
N PRO A 92 -15.11 95.88 78.80
CA PRO A 92 -14.23 94.74 78.54
C PRO A 92 -14.92 93.61 77.77
N CYS A 93 -14.19 92.92 76.90
CA CYS A 93 -14.75 91.82 76.12
C CYS A 93 -15.28 90.68 77.01
N ILE A 94 -16.52 90.30 76.74
CA ILE A 94 -17.22 89.16 77.35
C ILE A 94 -17.26 88.07 76.29
N TYR A 95 -16.67 86.91 76.56
CA TYR A 95 -16.59 85.80 75.59
C TYR A 95 -17.59 84.67 75.85
N PHE A 96 -18.26 84.70 77.01
CA PHE A 96 -19.25 83.71 77.41
C PHE A 96 -20.60 84.36 77.72
N ASP A 97 -21.69 83.71 77.31
CA ASP A 97 -23.05 84.17 77.60
C ASP A 97 -23.44 83.94 79.08
N GLU A 98 -24.65 84.38 79.46
CA GLU A 98 -25.18 84.21 80.83
C GLU A 98 -25.34 82.74 81.26
N ASN A 99 -25.29 81.79 80.31
CA ASN A 99 -25.40 80.35 80.53
C ASN A 99 -24.03 79.64 80.51
N GLY A 100 -22.93 80.37 80.30
CA GLY A 100 -21.58 79.82 80.18
C GLY A 100 -21.25 79.23 78.81
N GLY A 101 -22.06 79.48 77.79
CA GLY A 101 -21.80 79.12 76.39
C GLY A 101 -20.82 80.09 75.73
N LEU A 102 -19.96 79.59 74.86
CA LEU A 102 -19.05 80.42 74.07
C LEU A 102 -19.83 81.23 73.04
N CYS A 103 -19.58 82.54 72.95
CA CYS A 103 -20.28 83.42 72.01
C CYS A 103 -19.79 83.31 70.57
N ALA A 104 -18.56 82.85 70.35
CA ALA A 104 -18.06 82.54 69.03
C ALA A 104 -18.82 81.34 68.44
N GLN A 105 -19.33 81.49 67.21
CA GLN A 105 -20.00 80.37 66.52
C GLN A 105 -18.95 79.30 66.17
N VAL A 106 -19.09 78.12 66.79
CA VAL A 106 -18.25 76.97 66.52
C VAL A 106 -18.90 76.09 65.45
N GLY A 107 -18.16 75.73 64.41
CA GLY A 107 -18.64 74.88 63.32
C GLY A 107 -17.50 74.50 62.37
N CYS A 108 -17.72 73.58 61.45
CA CYS A 108 -16.72 73.27 60.43
C CYS A 108 -16.64 74.44 59.42
N MET A 109 -15.43 74.92 59.17
CA MET A 109 -15.18 76.02 58.22
C MET A 109 -14.79 75.56 56.81
N ASN A 110 -14.59 74.26 56.60
CA ASN A 110 -14.25 73.72 55.28
C ASN A 110 -15.52 73.48 54.45
N GLU A 111 -15.65 74.16 53.31
CA GLU A 111 -16.76 74.03 52.36
C GLU A 111 -16.89 72.61 51.77
N GLU A 112 -15.82 71.82 51.79
CA GLU A 112 -15.79 70.44 51.27
C GLU A 112 -16.29 69.40 52.29
N ALA A 113 -16.54 69.80 53.54
CA ALA A 113 -17.02 68.91 54.58
C ALA A 113 -18.54 68.75 54.56
N CYS A 114 -19.03 67.57 54.93
CA CYS A 114 -20.45 67.26 54.99
C CYS A 114 -21.19 68.09 56.06
N ASN A 115 -20.50 68.48 57.13
CA ASN A 115 -21.02 69.30 58.22
C ASN A 115 -20.60 70.78 58.15
N PHE A 116 -20.22 71.27 56.96
CA PHE A 116 -19.84 72.67 56.75
C PHE A 116 -20.89 73.65 57.29
N ASP A 117 -20.45 74.61 58.10
CA ASP A 117 -21.27 75.69 58.62
C ASP A 117 -20.75 77.05 58.09
N PRO A 118 -21.46 77.69 57.15
CA PRO A 118 -21.03 78.98 56.60
C PRO A 118 -21.06 80.14 57.62
N GLY A 119 -21.64 79.93 58.80
CA GLY A 119 -21.63 80.90 59.91
C GLY A 119 -20.51 80.68 60.93
N ALA A 120 -19.72 79.62 60.82
CA ALA A 120 -18.67 79.31 61.78
C ALA A 120 -17.61 80.44 61.84
N GLN A 121 -17.29 80.87 63.06
CA GLN A 121 -16.21 81.81 63.39
C GLN A 121 -15.00 81.10 64.01
N VAL A 122 -15.18 79.87 64.48
CA VAL A 122 -14.11 79.01 65.01
C VAL A 122 -14.31 77.59 64.47
N ASN A 123 -13.28 77.03 63.82
CA ASN A 123 -13.32 75.66 63.32
C ASN A 123 -13.50 74.66 64.47
N SER A 124 -14.54 73.83 64.42
CA SER A 124 -14.84 72.82 65.45
C SER A 124 -14.58 71.38 65.03
N GLY A 125 -13.88 71.20 63.91
CA GLY A 125 -13.58 69.90 63.31
C GLY A 125 -14.57 69.58 62.19
N CYS A 126 -14.03 69.09 61.09
CA CYS A 126 -14.78 68.83 59.86
C CYS A 126 -14.98 67.32 59.66
N GLU A 127 -16.18 66.95 59.22
CA GLU A 127 -16.59 65.57 58.99
C GLU A 127 -16.93 65.37 57.51
N TYR A 128 -16.37 64.32 56.90
CA TYR A 128 -16.41 64.11 55.44
C TYR A 128 -17.14 62.84 55.02
N SER A 129 -17.79 62.11 55.94
CA SER A 129 -18.38 60.79 55.66
C SER A 129 -19.91 60.79 55.57
N SER A 130 -20.62 61.70 56.24
CA SER A 130 -22.07 61.64 56.41
C SER A 130 -22.87 61.98 55.15
N CYS A 131 -22.23 62.63 54.17
CA CYS A 131 -22.80 62.99 52.87
C CYS A 131 -22.36 62.05 51.74
N LEU A 132 -21.57 61.01 52.05
CA LEU A 132 -21.18 60.00 51.08
C LEU A 132 -22.32 58.99 50.88
N VAL A 133 -22.74 58.80 49.64
CA VAL A 133 -23.69 57.79 49.20
C VAL A 133 -22.92 56.72 48.45
N PHE A 134 -22.76 55.57 49.11
CA PHE A 134 -22.00 54.44 48.58
C PHE A 134 -22.79 53.68 47.51
N GLY A 135 -22.11 53.36 46.41
CA GLY A 135 -22.63 52.50 45.34
C GLY A 135 -21.74 52.59 44.10
N CYS A 136 -22.03 51.78 43.08
CA CYS A 136 -21.23 51.83 41.86
C CYS A 136 -21.46 53.15 41.10
N THR A 137 -20.40 53.93 40.93
CA THR A 137 -20.42 55.23 40.24
C THR A 137 -20.05 55.11 38.76
N ASN A 138 -19.56 53.94 38.31
CA ASN A 138 -19.21 53.70 36.92
C ASN A 138 -20.44 53.43 36.05
N ALA A 139 -20.73 54.32 35.10
CA ALA A 139 -21.88 54.21 34.19
C ALA A 139 -21.86 52.98 33.27
N ASN A 140 -20.71 52.32 33.12
CA ASN A 140 -20.56 51.09 32.32
C ASN A 140 -20.80 49.81 33.13
N ALA A 141 -21.03 49.90 34.44
CA ALA A 141 -21.34 48.75 35.28
C ALA A 141 -22.84 48.42 35.25
N CYS A 142 -23.15 47.13 35.36
CA CYS A 142 -24.51 46.58 35.37
C CYS A 142 -25.33 47.04 36.58
N ASN A 143 -24.68 47.34 37.71
CA ASN A 143 -25.33 47.83 38.93
C ASN A 143 -25.02 49.32 39.20
N PHE A 144 -24.76 50.10 38.15
CA PHE A 144 -24.58 51.55 38.25
C PHE A 144 -25.74 52.21 39.01
N SER A 145 -25.40 53.08 39.97
CA SER A 145 -26.36 53.87 40.75
C SER A 145 -26.11 55.36 40.52
N ALA A 146 -27.09 56.03 39.90
CA ALA A 146 -27.01 57.47 39.64
C ALA A 146 -27.02 58.33 40.92
N ASP A 147 -27.47 57.77 42.05
CA ASP A 147 -27.52 58.45 43.35
C ASP A 147 -26.22 58.26 44.15
N ALA A 148 -25.32 57.37 43.72
CA ALA A 148 -24.03 57.14 44.38
C ALA A 148 -23.03 58.25 44.00
N ASN A 149 -22.35 58.80 45.00
CA ASN A 149 -21.29 59.80 44.81
C ASN A 149 -19.91 59.28 45.28
N THR A 150 -19.86 58.07 45.84
CA THR A 150 -18.62 57.42 46.29
C THR A 150 -18.67 55.95 45.91
N ASP A 151 -17.66 55.49 45.16
CA ASP A 151 -17.54 54.08 44.81
C ASP A 151 -17.16 53.26 46.06
N ASN A 152 -17.83 52.13 46.24
CA ASN A 152 -17.58 51.18 47.32
C ASN A 152 -17.02 49.85 46.81
N GLY A 153 -16.58 49.81 45.55
CA GLY A 153 -16.00 48.62 44.90
C GLY A 153 -17.03 47.55 44.55
N THR A 154 -18.33 47.88 44.56
CA THR A 154 -19.39 46.92 44.24
C THR A 154 -19.75 46.88 42.76
N CYS A 155 -19.07 47.65 41.89
CA CYS A 155 -19.34 47.65 40.45
C CYS A 155 -19.24 46.26 39.83
N GLU A 156 -20.34 45.78 39.26
CA GLU A 156 -20.46 44.50 38.57
C GLU A 156 -20.56 44.72 37.07
N TYR A 157 -19.79 43.97 36.28
CA TYR A 157 -19.76 44.13 34.81
C TYR A 157 -20.24 42.88 34.06
N ALA A 158 -20.67 41.83 34.76
CA ALA A 158 -20.96 40.53 34.14
C ALA A 158 -22.47 40.23 34.03
N SER A 159 -23.29 40.66 34.99
CA SER A 159 -24.69 40.23 35.09
C SER A 159 -25.59 40.70 33.95
N CYS A 160 -25.28 41.83 33.33
CA CYS A 160 -26.05 42.42 32.24
C CYS A 160 -25.50 42.09 30.85
N VAL A 161 -24.50 41.21 30.77
CA VAL A 161 -23.78 40.87 29.54
C VAL A 161 -24.24 39.50 29.03
N GLY A 162 -24.72 39.44 27.80
CA GLY A 162 -25.19 38.20 27.16
C GLY A 162 -25.76 38.46 25.77
N CYS A 163 -26.16 37.41 25.05
CA CYS A 163 -26.74 37.60 23.72
C CYS A 163 -28.11 38.29 23.84
N THR A 164 -28.27 39.41 23.12
CA THR A 164 -29.52 40.22 23.13
C THR A 164 -30.45 39.96 21.94
N ASP A 165 -30.05 39.11 20.98
CA ASP A 165 -30.87 38.74 19.83
C ASP A 165 -31.86 37.63 20.20
N GLU A 166 -33.16 37.91 20.09
CA GLU A 166 -34.25 36.96 20.37
C GLU A 166 -34.28 35.73 19.46
N ASN A 167 -33.59 35.78 18.31
CA ASN A 167 -33.49 34.68 17.35
C ASN A 167 -32.26 33.79 17.57
N ALA A 168 -31.39 34.13 18.53
CA ALA A 168 -30.24 33.33 18.89
C ALA A 168 -30.62 32.24 19.91
N SER A 169 -30.04 31.06 19.77
CA SER A 169 -30.25 29.89 20.64
C SER A 169 -29.77 30.11 22.08
N ASN A 170 -28.83 31.05 22.28
CA ASN A 170 -28.31 31.45 23.59
C ASN A 170 -28.78 32.84 24.03
N PHE A 171 -29.91 33.31 23.50
CA PHE A 171 -30.56 34.55 23.92
C PHE A 171 -30.73 34.59 25.46
N ASN A 172 -30.25 35.66 26.08
CA ASN A 172 -30.44 35.91 27.50
C ASN A 172 -31.43 37.08 27.68
N PRO A 173 -32.67 36.84 28.17
CA PRO A 173 -33.66 37.90 28.34
C PRO A 173 -33.28 38.96 29.39
N ASP A 174 -32.31 38.67 30.26
CA ASP A 174 -31.83 39.60 31.28
C ASP A 174 -30.59 40.40 30.83
N ALA A 175 -30.05 40.13 29.64
CA ALA A 175 -28.90 40.87 29.10
C ALA A 175 -29.34 42.23 28.55
N THR A 176 -28.63 43.29 28.95
CA THR A 176 -28.80 44.65 28.41
C THR A 176 -27.61 45.10 27.56
N LEU A 177 -26.51 44.34 27.58
CA LEU A 177 -25.32 44.58 26.78
C LEU A 177 -24.94 43.31 26.01
N ASP A 178 -24.84 43.42 24.68
CA ASP A 178 -24.44 42.29 23.83
C ASP A 178 -22.94 42.01 23.93
N ASN A 179 -22.59 40.74 24.13
CA ASN A 179 -21.19 40.28 24.13
C ASN A 179 -20.70 39.80 22.75
N GLY A 180 -21.56 39.87 21.73
CA GLY A 180 -21.22 39.43 20.37
C GLY A 180 -21.03 37.92 20.25
N GLN A 181 -21.47 37.14 21.22
CA GLN A 181 -21.37 35.67 21.24
C GLN A 181 -22.73 35.00 20.98
N CYS A 182 -23.64 35.67 20.27
CA CYS A 182 -24.90 35.07 19.85
C CYS A 182 -24.67 33.85 18.96
N THR A 183 -25.26 32.71 19.34
CA THR A 183 -25.24 31.47 18.57
C THR A 183 -26.60 31.26 17.92
N TYR A 184 -26.63 30.88 16.65
CA TYR A 184 -27.88 30.64 15.92
C TYR A 184 -28.00 29.17 15.56
N ASP A 185 -29.21 28.65 15.63
CA ASP A 185 -29.51 27.29 15.17
C ASP A 185 -29.45 27.26 13.64
N VAL A 186 -28.55 26.43 13.11
CA VAL A 186 -28.46 26.11 11.69
C VAL A 186 -29.16 24.78 11.50
N PHE A 187 -30.29 24.81 10.78
CA PHE A 187 -31.08 23.64 10.47
C PHE A 187 -30.46 22.87 9.29
N GLY A 188 -30.27 21.57 9.46
CA GLY A 188 -29.79 20.67 8.42
C GLY A 188 -29.58 19.27 8.96
N CYS A 189 -29.07 18.35 8.14
CA CYS A 189 -28.81 16.99 8.61
C CYS A 189 -27.53 16.92 9.45
N THR A 190 -27.68 16.70 10.75
CA THR A 190 -26.54 16.59 11.70
C THR A 190 -25.97 15.18 11.84
N LEU A 191 -26.54 14.18 11.15
CA LEU A 191 -26.14 12.78 11.28
C LEU A 191 -25.03 12.45 10.28
N LEU A 192 -23.84 12.14 10.79
CA LEU A 192 -22.63 11.82 10.01
C LEU A 192 -22.79 10.68 9.00
N ILE A 193 -23.78 9.81 9.18
CA ILE A 193 -24.04 8.66 8.30
C ILE A 193 -25.02 8.99 7.16
N ALA A 194 -25.54 10.21 7.09
CA ALA A 194 -26.46 10.64 6.04
C ALA A 194 -25.70 11.19 4.82
N CYS A 195 -26.23 10.93 3.65
CA CYS A 195 -25.72 11.38 2.35
C CYS A 195 -25.64 12.90 2.21
N ASN A 196 -26.54 13.62 2.89
CA ASN A 196 -26.60 15.07 2.92
C ASN A 196 -26.21 15.65 4.29
N TYR A 197 -25.28 14.98 4.99
CA TYR A 197 -24.71 15.51 6.23
C TYR A 197 -24.18 16.93 6.02
N ASP A 198 -24.65 17.87 6.85
CA ASP A 198 -24.24 19.26 6.85
C ASP A 198 -23.36 19.54 8.09
N PRO A 199 -22.05 19.72 7.93
CA PRO A 199 -21.14 20.00 9.05
C PRO A 199 -21.38 21.36 9.71
N SER A 200 -22.17 22.25 9.10
CA SER A 200 -22.55 23.54 9.67
C SER A 200 -23.86 23.50 10.45
N ALA A 201 -24.64 22.42 10.33
CA ALA A 201 -25.90 22.28 11.02
C ALA A 201 -25.69 22.03 12.53
N THR A 202 -26.40 22.79 13.36
CA THR A 202 -26.42 22.63 14.83
C THR A 202 -27.69 21.95 15.32
N VAL A 203 -28.74 21.90 14.50
CA VAL A 203 -30.02 21.25 14.81
C VAL A 203 -30.48 20.37 13.65
N ASN A 204 -30.86 19.13 13.96
CA ASN A 204 -31.41 18.21 12.98
C ASN A 204 -32.84 18.60 12.60
N ASP A 205 -33.08 18.90 11.32
CA ASP A 205 -34.40 19.29 10.80
C ASP A 205 -35.19 18.14 10.18
N GLY A 206 -34.67 16.91 10.23
CA GLY A 206 -35.27 15.73 9.63
C GLY A 206 -35.03 15.62 8.11
N SER A 207 -34.19 16.47 7.52
CA SER A 207 -33.86 16.40 6.09
C SER A 207 -32.87 15.29 5.73
N CYS A 208 -32.36 14.52 6.70
CA CYS A 208 -31.37 13.46 6.48
C CYS A 208 -31.81 12.41 5.45
N ASP A 209 -31.05 12.30 4.37
CA ASP A 209 -31.14 11.26 3.35
C ASP A 209 -30.12 10.16 3.65
N PHE A 210 -30.58 8.92 3.75
CA PHE A 210 -29.74 7.75 4.01
C PHE A 210 -29.63 6.82 2.80
N THR A 211 -30.13 7.24 1.65
CA THR A 211 -30.30 6.35 0.48
C THR A 211 -29.80 6.96 -0.82
N GLY A 212 -29.80 8.29 -0.97
CA GLY A 212 -29.45 8.93 -2.24
C GLY A 212 -27.98 8.82 -2.67
N CYS A 213 -27.08 8.45 -1.76
CA CYS A 213 -25.65 8.22 -2.03
C CYS A 213 -25.25 6.74 -2.04
N PHE A 214 -26.25 5.85 -2.01
CA PHE A 214 -26.08 4.41 -2.13
C PHE A 214 -26.27 4.02 -3.59
N GLY A 215 -25.26 3.38 -4.16
CA GLY A 215 -25.26 2.98 -5.57
C GLY A 215 -24.06 2.10 -5.88
N CYS A 216 -23.78 1.91 -7.17
CA CYS A 216 -22.63 1.12 -7.56
C CYS A 216 -21.36 1.97 -7.61
N VAL A 217 -20.48 1.79 -6.63
CA VAL A 217 -19.21 2.55 -6.49
C VAL A 217 -18.01 1.91 -7.20
N THR A 218 -18.21 0.77 -7.87
CA THR A 218 -17.12 0.02 -8.52
C THR A 218 -16.92 0.51 -9.94
N PRO A 219 -15.77 1.14 -10.30
CA PRO A 219 -15.58 1.73 -11.63
C PRO A 219 -15.63 0.75 -12.81
N THR A 220 -15.49 -0.55 -12.54
CA THR A 220 -15.56 -1.62 -13.55
C THR A 220 -16.96 -2.22 -13.73
N ALA A 221 -17.96 -1.74 -12.98
CA ALA A 221 -19.34 -2.19 -13.10
C ALA A 221 -20.10 -1.40 -14.18
N CYS A 222 -21.08 -2.04 -14.81
CA CYS A 222 -21.86 -1.50 -15.92
C CYS A 222 -22.85 -0.41 -15.53
N ASN A 223 -23.29 -0.42 -14.27
CA ASN A 223 -24.13 0.61 -13.68
C ASN A 223 -23.35 1.44 -12.67
N TYR A 224 -22.04 1.59 -12.87
CA TYR A 224 -21.21 2.49 -12.07
C TYR A 224 -21.83 3.89 -12.03
N ASP A 225 -21.94 4.43 -10.83
CA ASP A 225 -22.49 5.73 -10.51
C ASP A 225 -21.39 6.52 -9.79
N ASP A 226 -20.92 7.60 -10.42
CA ASP A 226 -19.85 8.45 -9.89
C ASP A 226 -20.31 9.43 -8.80
N GLU A 227 -21.63 9.56 -8.60
CA GLU A 227 -22.21 10.28 -7.48
C GLU A 227 -22.49 9.39 -6.24
N ALA A 228 -22.42 8.06 -6.39
CA ALA A 228 -22.55 7.13 -5.27
C ALA A 228 -21.30 7.14 -4.37
N LEU A 229 -21.52 7.21 -3.05
CA LEU A 229 -20.46 7.19 -2.04
C LEU A 229 -20.34 5.82 -1.35
N TYR A 230 -21.44 5.07 -1.28
CA TYR A 230 -21.49 3.79 -0.59
C TYR A 230 -22.08 2.68 -1.47
N PRO A 231 -21.53 1.45 -1.40
CA PRO A 231 -22.06 0.32 -2.14
C PRO A 231 -23.41 -0.12 -1.57
N ASP A 232 -24.40 -0.27 -2.44
CA ASP A 232 -25.74 -0.81 -2.10
C ASP A 232 -25.93 -2.27 -2.53
N GLY A 233 -24.92 -2.84 -3.19
CA GLY A 233 -24.97 -4.19 -3.76
C GLY A 233 -25.68 -4.27 -5.12
N SER A 234 -26.00 -3.14 -5.75
CA SER A 234 -26.64 -3.11 -7.08
C SER A 234 -25.66 -3.27 -8.24
N CYS A 235 -24.34 -3.34 -8.00
CA CYS A 235 -23.35 -3.43 -9.07
C CYS A 235 -23.59 -4.64 -9.99
N THR A 236 -23.84 -4.36 -11.27
CA THR A 236 -23.92 -5.33 -12.34
C THR A 236 -22.62 -5.31 -13.13
N PHE A 237 -22.04 -6.48 -13.39
CA PHE A 237 -20.82 -6.64 -14.18
C PHE A 237 -21.15 -7.30 -15.50
N ALA A 238 -20.37 -6.98 -16.53
CA ALA A 238 -20.43 -7.72 -17.78
C ALA A 238 -19.98 -9.17 -17.55
N PRO A 239 -20.58 -10.15 -18.27
CA PRO A 239 -20.05 -11.50 -18.35
C PRO A 239 -18.58 -11.51 -18.79
N GLN A 240 -17.86 -12.59 -18.47
CA GLN A 240 -16.46 -12.74 -18.89
C GLN A 240 -16.35 -12.63 -20.42
N GLY A 241 -15.42 -11.83 -20.92
CA GLY A 241 -15.23 -11.62 -22.36
C GLY A 241 -16.15 -10.59 -23.03
N GLN A 242 -17.12 -10.00 -22.30
CA GLN A 242 -18.06 -9.02 -22.84
C GLN A 242 -17.88 -7.62 -22.22
N ASP A 243 -18.32 -6.59 -22.95
CA ASP A 243 -18.52 -5.24 -22.44
C ASP A 243 -19.93 -5.07 -21.83
N CYS A 244 -20.17 -3.91 -21.21
CA CYS A 244 -21.43 -3.60 -20.55
C CYS A 244 -22.64 -3.39 -21.48
N SER A 245 -22.41 -3.35 -22.79
CA SER A 245 -23.46 -3.32 -23.81
C SER A 245 -23.71 -4.73 -24.39
N GLY A 246 -23.01 -5.75 -23.90
CA GLY A 246 -23.09 -7.13 -24.38
C GLY A 246 -22.29 -7.39 -25.66
N ASN A 247 -21.32 -6.53 -26.00
CA ASN A 247 -20.42 -6.78 -27.13
C ASN A 247 -19.18 -7.55 -26.67
N CYS A 248 -18.66 -8.44 -27.51
CA CYS A 248 -17.41 -9.14 -27.22
C CYS A 248 -16.22 -8.18 -27.19
N LEU A 249 -15.34 -8.35 -26.19
CA LEU A 249 -14.08 -7.63 -26.06
C LEU A 249 -12.99 -8.19 -26.98
N SER A 250 -13.10 -9.48 -27.31
CA SER A 250 -12.31 -10.20 -28.30
C SER A 250 -13.22 -11.25 -28.92
N ASP A 251 -13.25 -11.27 -30.25
CA ASP A 251 -14.03 -12.15 -31.14
C ASP A 251 -13.12 -12.34 -32.35
N ALA A 252 -12.24 -13.33 -32.25
CA ALA A 252 -11.12 -13.52 -33.19
C ALA A 252 -11.60 -14.02 -34.56
N ASP A 253 -12.67 -14.80 -34.60
CA ASP A 253 -13.19 -15.44 -35.81
C ASP A 253 -14.44 -14.75 -36.39
N GLY A 254 -15.08 -13.87 -35.62
CA GLY A 254 -16.19 -13.00 -36.03
C GLY A 254 -17.57 -13.66 -35.99
N ASP A 255 -17.74 -14.76 -35.25
CA ASP A 255 -18.98 -15.53 -35.21
C ASP A 255 -20.03 -15.01 -34.18
N LEU A 256 -19.65 -13.96 -33.42
CA LEU A 256 -20.42 -13.29 -32.36
C LEU A 256 -20.51 -14.08 -31.03
N ILE A 257 -19.70 -15.11 -30.86
CA ILE A 257 -19.36 -15.73 -29.58
C ILE A 257 -18.00 -15.15 -29.16
N CYS A 258 -17.84 -14.80 -27.88
CA CYS A 258 -16.60 -14.18 -27.43
C CYS A 258 -15.55 -15.26 -27.18
N ASP A 259 -14.27 -14.98 -27.43
CA ASP A 259 -13.16 -15.94 -27.23
C ASP A 259 -13.16 -16.63 -25.85
N ALA A 260 -13.66 -15.93 -24.81
CA ALA A 260 -13.73 -16.48 -23.45
C ALA A 260 -14.88 -17.48 -23.22
N ASP A 261 -15.91 -17.43 -24.08
CA ASP A 261 -17.09 -18.29 -24.09
C ASP A 261 -16.98 -19.37 -25.19
N GLU A 262 -15.88 -19.39 -25.95
CA GLU A 262 -15.63 -20.41 -26.96
C GLU A 262 -15.42 -21.78 -26.31
N VAL A 263 -16.07 -22.78 -26.89
CA VAL A 263 -15.95 -24.18 -26.50
C VAL A 263 -15.32 -24.91 -27.66
N ASP A 264 -14.05 -25.25 -27.50
CA ASP A 264 -13.29 -26.07 -28.43
C ASP A 264 -13.92 -27.45 -28.60
N GLY A 265 -14.14 -27.88 -29.84
CA GLY A 265 -14.52 -29.24 -30.17
C GLY A 265 -14.97 -29.39 -31.61
N CYS A 266 -15.27 -30.61 -32.03
CA CYS A 266 -15.69 -30.82 -33.41
C CYS A 266 -17.08 -30.21 -33.68
N THR A 267 -17.15 -29.27 -34.62
CA THR A 267 -18.38 -28.58 -35.03
C THR A 267 -19.09 -29.24 -36.23
N ASP A 268 -18.45 -30.22 -36.89
CA ASP A 268 -19.03 -30.95 -38.02
C ASP A 268 -20.02 -32.04 -37.56
N GLU A 269 -21.31 -31.88 -37.90
CA GLU A 269 -22.38 -32.86 -37.62
C GLU A 269 -22.12 -34.26 -38.21
N GLY A 270 -21.23 -34.38 -39.20
CA GLY A 270 -20.81 -35.64 -39.83
C GLY A 270 -19.70 -36.40 -39.09
N ALA A 271 -19.07 -35.80 -38.09
CA ALA A 271 -18.02 -36.44 -37.30
C ALA A 271 -18.57 -37.29 -36.14
N MET A 272 -17.86 -38.35 -35.76
CA MET A 272 -18.24 -39.25 -34.67
C MET A 272 -18.20 -38.57 -33.29
N ASN A 273 -17.30 -37.61 -33.12
CA ASN A 273 -17.15 -36.81 -31.91
C ASN A 273 -17.72 -35.39 -32.08
N TYR A 274 -18.70 -35.19 -32.97
CA TYR A 274 -19.46 -33.95 -33.06
C TYR A 274 -19.96 -33.53 -31.67
N ASN A 275 -19.60 -32.32 -31.27
CA ASN A 275 -20.06 -31.72 -30.02
C ASN A 275 -21.03 -30.58 -30.34
N PRO A 276 -22.33 -30.73 -30.05
CA PRO A 276 -23.32 -29.67 -30.32
C PRO A 276 -23.15 -28.43 -29.44
N ASN A 277 -22.28 -28.47 -28.44
CA ASN A 277 -21.90 -27.30 -27.64
C ASN A 277 -20.56 -26.71 -28.06
N ALA A 278 -19.84 -27.30 -29.02
CA ALA A 278 -18.63 -26.70 -29.55
C ALA A 278 -19.02 -25.48 -30.38
N THR A 279 -18.38 -24.36 -30.08
CA THR A 279 -18.54 -23.12 -30.84
C THR A 279 -17.42 -22.96 -31.85
N ASP A 280 -16.26 -23.56 -31.58
CA ASP A 280 -15.07 -23.44 -32.41
C ASP A 280 -14.41 -24.79 -32.69
N ASP A 281 -13.96 -24.99 -33.93
CA ASP A 281 -13.40 -26.27 -34.38
C ASP A 281 -11.90 -26.36 -34.08
N ASN A 282 -11.57 -27.14 -33.06
CA ASN A 282 -10.18 -27.39 -32.68
C ASN A 282 -9.47 -28.44 -33.56
N GLY A 283 -10.06 -28.85 -34.68
CA GLY A 283 -9.50 -29.85 -35.59
C GLY A 283 -9.56 -31.28 -35.04
N SER A 284 -10.25 -31.51 -33.91
CA SER A 284 -10.39 -32.84 -33.30
C SER A 284 -11.42 -33.72 -34.01
N CYS A 285 -12.10 -33.25 -35.05
CA CYS A 285 -13.11 -34.03 -35.77
C CYS A 285 -12.57 -35.39 -36.23
N THR A 286 -13.18 -36.44 -35.70
CA THR A 286 -12.92 -37.83 -36.05
C THR A 286 -14.04 -38.32 -36.94
N TYR A 287 -13.69 -38.79 -38.13
CA TYR A 287 -14.64 -39.31 -39.10
C TYR A 287 -14.56 -40.82 -39.14
N MET A 288 -15.66 -41.48 -39.51
CA MET A 288 -15.62 -42.92 -39.75
C MET A 288 -14.57 -43.21 -40.84
N THR A 289 -13.57 -44.00 -40.48
CA THR A 289 -12.58 -44.53 -41.43
C THR A 289 -13.26 -45.58 -42.30
N GLY A 290 -13.16 -45.38 -43.62
CA GLY A 290 -13.59 -46.35 -44.62
C GLY A 290 -12.53 -47.42 -44.82
N GLY A 291 -12.97 -48.67 -44.97
CA GLY A 291 -12.11 -49.80 -45.29
C GLY A 291 -12.94 -51.07 -45.44
N CYS A 292 -12.32 -52.24 -45.52
CA CYS A 292 -13.06 -53.47 -45.73
C CYS A 292 -13.74 -53.99 -44.45
N THR A 293 -15.07 -54.05 -44.45
CA THR A 293 -15.87 -54.60 -43.33
C THR A 293 -16.26 -56.07 -43.53
N ASP A 294 -15.89 -56.70 -44.65
CA ASP A 294 -16.16 -58.12 -44.92
C ASP A 294 -15.13 -59.00 -44.20
N GLN A 295 -15.58 -59.73 -43.19
CA GLN A 295 -14.78 -60.70 -42.42
C GLN A 295 -14.12 -61.82 -43.25
N THR A 296 -14.46 -61.95 -44.54
CA THR A 296 -13.86 -62.94 -45.45
C THR A 296 -12.81 -62.36 -46.40
N ALA A 297 -12.58 -61.04 -46.36
CA ALA A 297 -11.54 -60.38 -47.12
C ALA A 297 -10.20 -60.41 -46.39
N CYS A 298 -9.12 -60.35 -47.17
CA CYS A 298 -7.75 -60.41 -46.68
C CYS A 298 -7.30 -59.12 -45.98
N ASN A 299 -7.83 -57.99 -46.41
CA ASN A 299 -7.65 -56.69 -45.77
C ASN A 299 -8.82 -56.32 -44.84
N PHE A 300 -9.51 -57.33 -44.28
CA PHE A 300 -10.54 -57.09 -43.28
C PHE A 300 -9.95 -56.33 -42.08
N ASP A 301 -10.49 -55.15 -41.81
CA ASP A 301 -10.11 -54.35 -40.67
C ASP A 301 -11.34 -54.20 -39.77
N TYR A 302 -11.31 -54.85 -38.61
CA TYR A 302 -12.40 -54.79 -37.64
C TYR A 302 -12.57 -53.40 -37.00
N THR A 303 -11.64 -52.47 -37.24
CA THR A 303 -11.66 -51.11 -36.73
C THR A 303 -12.39 -50.13 -37.66
N VAL A 304 -12.55 -50.46 -38.95
CA VAL A 304 -13.31 -49.63 -39.90
C VAL A 304 -14.81 -49.85 -39.75
N GLN A 305 -15.59 -48.78 -39.90
CA GLN A 305 -17.03 -48.80 -39.61
C GLN A 305 -17.90 -48.76 -40.85
N VAL A 306 -17.32 -48.46 -42.02
CA VAL A 306 -18.01 -48.32 -43.29
C VAL A 306 -17.22 -49.03 -44.38
N ASP A 307 -17.90 -49.91 -45.13
CA ASP A 307 -17.35 -50.55 -46.32
C ASP A 307 -17.19 -49.51 -47.43
N ASP A 308 -15.96 -49.23 -47.81
CA ASP A 308 -15.63 -48.32 -48.92
C ASP A 308 -15.40 -49.06 -50.25
N GLY A 309 -15.59 -50.38 -50.27
CA GLY A 309 -15.38 -51.22 -51.44
C GLY A 309 -13.92 -51.60 -51.67
N SER A 310 -13.02 -51.35 -50.72
CA SER A 310 -11.60 -51.74 -50.77
C SER A 310 -11.35 -53.22 -50.48
N CYS A 311 -12.39 -54.04 -50.21
CA CYS A 311 -12.24 -55.46 -49.91
C CYS A 311 -11.50 -56.22 -51.01
N GLU A 312 -10.41 -56.87 -50.61
CA GLU A 312 -9.49 -57.61 -51.45
C GLU A 312 -9.35 -59.04 -50.93
N PHE A 313 -9.33 -60.02 -51.82
CA PHE A 313 -9.44 -61.44 -51.47
C PHE A 313 -8.23 -62.27 -51.89
N ASP A 314 -7.23 -61.66 -52.52
CA ASP A 314 -6.14 -62.39 -53.19
C ASP A 314 -4.85 -62.42 -52.34
N SER A 315 -4.63 -61.46 -51.44
CA SER A 315 -3.37 -61.30 -50.67
C SER A 315 -3.18 -62.30 -49.54
N CYS A 316 -4.25 -62.83 -48.96
CA CYS A 316 -4.26 -63.90 -47.96
C CYS A 316 -4.74 -65.25 -48.52
N SER A 317 -4.89 -65.31 -49.85
CA SER A 317 -5.21 -66.51 -50.59
C SER A 317 -3.96 -67.35 -50.78
N GLY A 318 -4.00 -68.59 -50.32
CA GLY A 318 -2.88 -69.52 -50.46
C GLY A 318 -3.23 -70.92 -49.94
N CYS A 319 -2.20 -71.72 -49.72
CA CYS A 319 -2.41 -73.09 -49.27
C CYS A 319 -2.52 -73.18 -47.74
N ILE A 320 -3.74 -73.22 -47.21
CA ILE A 320 -4.00 -73.34 -45.75
C ILE A 320 -3.86 -74.76 -45.17
N VAL A 321 -3.45 -75.73 -46.00
CA VAL A 321 -3.40 -77.14 -45.61
C VAL A 321 -2.02 -77.46 -45.01
N ALA A 322 -1.94 -77.57 -43.68
CA ALA A 322 -0.68 -77.74 -42.93
C ALA A 322 0.21 -78.95 -43.31
N TRP A 323 -0.27 -79.89 -44.15
CA TRP A 323 0.51 -81.03 -44.65
C TRP A 323 0.80 -80.96 -46.15
N ALA A 324 0.46 -79.84 -46.80
CA ALA A 324 0.87 -79.54 -48.16
C ALA A 324 2.28 -78.93 -48.18
N CYS A 325 2.98 -79.14 -49.29
CA CYS A 325 4.38 -78.76 -49.47
C CYS A 325 4.63 -77.26 -49.63
N ASN A 326 3.63 -76.51 -50.10
CA ASN A 326 3.64 -75.05 -50.16
C ASN A 326 2.61 -74.47 -49.17
N TYR A 327 2.44 -75.13 -48.02
CA TYR A 327 1.63 -74.59 -46.94
C TYR A 327 2.11 -73.18 -46.62
N ASP A 328 1.19 -72.24 -46.71
CA ASP A 328 1.42 -70.85 -46.38
C ASP A 328 0.76 -70.60 -45.01
N PRO A 329 1.55 -70.40 -43.94
CA PRO A 329 1.02 -70.13 -42.62
C PRO A 329 0.31 -68.77 -42.52
N ASP A 330 0.58 -67.85 -43.45
CA ASP A 330 -0.02 -66.51 -43.52
C ASP A 330 -1.29 -66.50 -44.38
N ALA A 331 -1.48 -67.53 -45.22
CA ALA A 331 -2.73 -67.74 -45.91
C ALA A 331 -3.85 -68.11 -44.94
N THR A 332 -4.94 -67.35 -44.99
CA THR A 332 -6.16 -67.61 -44.21
C THR A 332 -7.33 -68.07 -45.10
N LEU A 333 -7.18 -67.91 -46.43
CA LEU A 333 -8.17 -68.29 -47.43
C LEU A 333 -7.61 -69.36 -48.39
N PHE A 334 -8.32 -70.48 -48.57
CA PHE A 334 -7.91 -71.58 -49.46
C PHE A 334 -8.19 -71.25 -50.93
N ASP A 335 -7.15 -71.08 -51.72
CA ASP A 335 -7.23 -70.71 -53.14
C ASP A 335 -7.14 -71.90 -54.12
N GLY A 336 -6.85 -73.10 -53.59
CA GLY A 336 -6.66 -74.32 -54.38
C GLY A 336 -5.23 -74.54 -54.90
N SER A 337 -4.25 -73.74 -54.48
CA SER A 337 -2.84 -73.83 -54.90
C SER A 337 -2.01 -74.91 -54.19
N CYS A 338 -2.59 -75.67 -53.25
CA CYS A 338 -1.85 -76.66 -52.47
C CYS A 338 -1.18 -77.75 -53.33
N VAL A 339 0.13 -77.86 -53.19
CA VAL A 339 1.00 -78.90 -53.70
C VAL A 339 1.12 -79.98 -52.64
N TYR A 340 0.78 -81.22 -52.97
CA TYR A 340 0.84 -82.33 -52.02
C TYR A 340 2.15 -83.12 -52.15
N PRO A 341 2.65 -83.69 -51.03
CA PRO A 341 3.79 -84.58 -51.05
C PRO A 341 3.53 -85.80 -51.95
N ASP A 342 4.59 -86.38 -52.52
CA ASP A 342 4.51 -87.63 -53.29
C ASP A 342 4.17 -88.86 -52.41
N SER A 343 4.06 -90.04 -53.02
CA SER A 343 3.75 -91.29 -52.31
C SER A 343 4.80 -91.69 -51.26
N GLU A 344 5.97 -91.03 -51.27
CA GLU A 344 7.06 -91.23 -50.32
C GLU A 344 7.15 -90.12 -49.26
N GLY A 345 6.30 -89.08 -49.32
CA GLY A 345 6.21 -88.00 -48.33
C GLY A 345 7.20 -86.85 -48.53
N ASN A 346 7.80 -86.71 -49.73
CA ASN A 346 8.79 -85.67 -49.98
C ASN A 346 8.16 -84.41 -50.58
N CYS A 347 8.57 -83.25 -50.06
CA CYS A 347 8.26 -81.92 -50.58
C CYS A 347 9.50 -81.29 -51.25
N PRO A 348 9.36 -80.49 -52.31
CA PRO A 348 10.50 -79.78 -52.90
C PRO A 348 10.99 -78.68 -51.92
N SER A 349 12.28 -78.72 -51.52
CA SER A 349 12.97 -78.00 -50.40
C SER A 349 13.09 -76.46 -50.53
N THR A 350 13.37 -75.63 -49.47
CA THR A 350 14.66 -75.48 -48.70
C THR A 350 14.61 -74.50 -47.49
N CYS A 351 15.26 -74.78 -46.34
CA CYS A 351 16.29 -73.92 -45.65
C CYS A 351 16.86 -74.60 -44.38
N ASP A 352 18.18 -74.49 -44.11
CA ASP A 352 18.99 -75.40 -43.28
C ASP A 352 19.88 -74.75 -42.16
N SER A 353 19.87 -73.42 -41.89
CA SER A 353 20.53 -72.77 -40.72
C SER A 353 20.10 -71.29 -40.51
N ASP A 354 19.99 -70.86 -39.25
CA ASP A 354 19.77 -69.49 -38.72
C ASP A 354 20.67 -69.37 -37.47
N VAL A 355 21.76 -68.59 -37.55
CA VAL A 355 22.88 -68.58 -36.61
C VAL A 355 22.77 -67.53 -35.51
N ASP A 356 22.21 -66.36 -35.81
CA ASP A 356 22.12 -65.23 -34.87
C ASP A 356 20.75 -65.15 -34.14
N GLY A 357 19.76 -65.90 -34.63
CA GLY A 357 18.45 -66.06 -34.02
C GLY A 357 17.52 -64.86 -34.19
N ASP A 358 17.77 -64.00 -35.19
CA ASP A 358 16.92 -62.86 -35.51
C ASP A 358 15.63 -63.25 -36.28
N GLY A 359 15.57 -64.50 -36.76
CA GLY A 359 14.42 -65.09 -37.45
C GLY A 359 14.53 -65.09 -38.98
N ILE A 360 15.68 -64.69 -39.53
CA ILE A 360 16.04 -64.78 -40.95
C ILE A 360 17.07 -65.91 -41.11
N CYS A 361 16.99 -66.68 -42.19
CA CYS A 361 17.95 -67.77 -42.41
C CYS A 361 19.28 -67.21 -42.93
N ASP A 362 20.42 -67.84 -42.62
CA ASP A 362 21.77 -67.41 -43.06
C ASP A 362 21.90 -67.16 -44.59
N ALA A 363 21.04 -67.78 -45.40
CA ALA A 363 21.03 -67.62 -46.86
C ALA A 363 20.25 -66.39 -47.34
N ASP A 364 19.40 -65.84 -46.49
CA ASP A 364 18.52 -64.70 -46.70
C ASP A 364 18.97 -63.47 -45.89
N GLU A 365 20.02 -63.60 -45.07
CA GLU A 365 20.71 -62.49 -44.42
C GLU A 365 21.36 -61.57 -45.46
N THR A 366 21.18 -60.28 -45.25
CA THR A 366 21.74 -59.22 -46.09
C THR A 366 22.61 -58.32 -45.21
N GLU A 367 23.92 -58.48 -45.39
CA GLU A 367 24.94 -57.67 -44.70
C GLU A 367 24.86 -56.19 -45.10
N GLY A 368 24.79 -55.30 -44.12
CA GLY A 368 24.86 -53.85 -44.32
C GLY A 368 24.59 -53.08 -43.02
N CYS A 369 24.57 -51.75 -43.08
CA CYS A 369 24.37 -50.97 -41.86
C CYS A 369 22.89 -50.92 -41.45
N ILE A 370 22.56 -51.46 -40.27
CA ILE A 370 21.17 -51.52 -39.76
C ILE A 370 20.75 -50.30 -38.93
N TYR A 371 21.68 -49.40 -38.59
CA TYR A 371 21.42 -48.23 -37.75
C TYR A 371 20.90 -47.04 -38.59
N ALA A 372 19.64 -46.63 -38.37
CA ALA A 372 18.98 -45.58 -39.13
C ALA A 372 19.65 -44.19 -39.05
N ASN A 373 20.45 -43.94 -38.01
CA ASN A 373 21.23 -42.70 -37.83
C ASN A 373 22.62 -42.74 -38.50
N ALA A 374 22.99 -43.82 -39.17
CA ALA A 374 24.22 -43.89 -39.97
C ALA A 374 24.02 -43.35 -41.40
N ILE A 375 25.06 -42.76 -41.98
CA ILE A 375 25.04 -42.21 -43.35
C ILE A 375 24.79 -43.30 -44.39
N ASN A 376 25.32 -44.49 -44.17
CA ASN A 376 25.20 -45.64 -45.07
C ASN A 376 24.16 -46.65 -44.58
N TYR A 377 23.16 -46.21 -43.82
CA TYR A 377 22.02 -47.04 -43.45
C TYR A 377 21.43 -47.74 -44.68
N ASP A 378 21.27 -49.06 -44.58
CA ASP A 378 20.67 -49.89 -45.60
C ASP A 378 19.38 -50.50 -45.04
N ALA A 379 18.24 -49.98 -45.48
CA ALA A 379 16.93 -50.47 -45.07
C ALA A 379 16.63 -51.91 -45.53
N SER A 380 17.44 -52.46 -46.42
CA SER A 380 17.37 -53.87 -46.83
C SER A 380 18.29 -54.77 -46.02
N ALA A 381 19.26 -54.23 -45.28
CA ALA A 381 20.16 -55.02 -44.46
C ALA A 381 19.42 -55.59 -43.25
N THR A 382 19.66 -56.86 -43.00
CA THR A 382 19.13 -57.60 -41.86
C THR A 382 20.20 -57.80 -40.79
N ASP A 383 21.48 -57.70 -41.18
CA ASP A 383 22.63 -57.91 -40.30
C ASP A 383 23.67 -56.79 -40.40
N ASP A 384 24.18 -56.34 -39.25
CA ASP A 384 25.25 -55.35 -39.22
C ASP A 384 26.61 -55.97 -39.58
N ASP A 385 27.18 -55.52 -40.69
CA ASP A 385 28.50 -55.95 -41.16
C ASP A 385 29.66 -55.14 -40.56
N GLY A 386 29.37 -54.27 -39.58
CA GLY A 386 30.32 -53.33 -39.00
C GLY A 386 30.66 -52.15 -39.91
N SER A 387 29.92 -51.94 -41.01
CA SER A 387 30.20 -50.87 -41.97
C SER A 387 29.53 -49.54 -41.63
N CYS A 388 28.73 -49.43 -40.57
CA CYS A 388 28.01 -48.19 -40.28
C CYS A 388 28.94 -46.98 -40.15
N VAL A 389 28.58 -45.92 -40.85
CA VAL A 389 29.29 -44.65 -40.95
C VAL A 389 28.51 -43.61 -40.17
N PHE A 390 28.97 -43.30 -38.97
CA PHE A 390 28.42 -42.23 -38.14
C PHE A 390 29.18 -40.94 -38.43
N SER A 391 28.48 -39.97 -39.02
CA SER A 391 29.05 -38.64 -39.30
C SER A 391 29.09 -37.81 -38.04
N GLY A 392 30.20 -37.12 -37.82
CA GLY A 392 30.32 -36.09 -36.79
C GLY A 392 31.74 -35.57 -36.76
N CYS A 393 32.04 -34.62 -35.87
CA CYS A 393 33.42 -34.16 -35.77
C CYS A 393 34.25 -35.18 -34.97
N THR A 394 35.22 -35.80 -35.61
CA THR A 394 36.12 -36.78 -34.95
C THR A 394 37.42 -36.15 -34.45
N LEU A 395 37.55 -34.82 -34.53
CA LEU A 395 38.74 -34.08 -34.13
C LEU A 395 38.56 -33.56 -32.71
N ALA A 396 39.23 -34.19 -31.74
CA ALA A 396 39.10 -33.89 -30.31
C ALA A 396 39.50 -32.45 -29.91
N ASP A 397 40.15 -31.70 -30.81
CA ASP A 397 40.53 -30.30 -30.58
C ASP A 397 39.39 -29.31 -30.89
N PHE A 398 38.21 -29.78 -31.34
CA PHE A 398 37.06 -28.95 -31.70
C PHE A 398 35.90 -29.11 -30.72
N THR A 399 35.15 -28.04 -30.46
CA THR A 399 33.99 -28.07 -29.53
C THR A 399 32.84 -28.91 -30.07
N SER A 400 32.69 -29.03 -31.40
CA SER A 400 31.71 -29.91 -32.04
C SER A 400 32.07 -31.40 -32.01
N TYR A 401 33.12 -31.80 -31.28
CA TYR A 401 33.62 -33.18 -31.22
C TYR A 401 32.54 -34.16 -30.71
N ASN A 402 32.39 -35.30 -31.40
CA ASN A 402 31.45 -36.35 -31.04
C ASN A 402 32.19 -37.69 -30.94
N ASP A 403 32.28 -38.24 -29.72
CA ASP A 403 32.94 -39.52 -29.41
C ASP A 403 32.29 -40.74 -30.11
N TYR A 404 31.08 -40.59 -30.64
CA TYR A 404 30.34 -41.65 -31.33
C TYR A 404 30.51 -41.61 -32.85
N ALA A 405 31.05 -40.52 -33.39
CA ALA A 405 31.35 -40.42 -34.81
C ALA A 405 32.60 -41.23 -35.17
N ASN A 406 32.49 -42.06 -36.22
CA ASN A 406 33.63 -42.81 -36.76
C ASN A 406 34.12 -42.26 -38.11
N THR A 407 33.42 -41.27 -38.66
CA THR A 407 33.82 -40.54 -39.87
C THR A 407 33.64 -39.04 -39.68
N ASN A 408 34.69 -38.28 -40.01
CA ASN A 408 34.66 -36.83 -39.89
C ASN A 408 33.68 -36.21 -40.90
N SER A 409 32.71 -35.42 -40.42
CA SER A 409 31.74 -34.70 -41.27
C SER A 409 32.40 -33.59 -42.11
N GLY A 410 33.58 -33.13 -41.73
CA GLY A 410 34.30 -32.05 -42.42
C GLY A 410 33.90 -30.65 -41.97
N ASP A 411 32.85 -30.54 -41.15
CA ASP A 411 32.31 -29.30 -40.59
C ASP A 411 32.66 -29.13 -39.10
N CYS A 412 33.81 -29.67 -38.66
CA CYS A 412 34.33 -29.46 -37.32
C CYS A 412 34.46 -27.96 -37.04
N THR A 413 33.81 -27.50 -35.97
CA THR A 413 33.75 -26.09 -35.60
C THR A 413 34.04 -25.91 -34.12
N ASN A 414 34.69 -24.79 -33.79
CA ASN A 414 34.78 -24.30 -32.42
C ASN A 414 33.63 -23.35 -32.10
N ALA A 415 32.75 -23.08 -33.08
CA ALA A 415 31.57 -22.28 -32.85
C ALA A 415 30.68 -23.00 -31.83
N PRO A 416 30.38 -22.37 -30.69
CA PRO A 416 29.47 -22.94 -29.72
C PRO A 416 28.06 -23.08 -30.30
N LYS A 417 27.32 -24.09 -29.82
CA LYS A 417 25.93 -24.34 -30.23
C LYS A 417 24.99 -23.20 -29.81
N ASN A 418 25.28 -22.49 -28.72
CA ASN A 418 24.59 -21.28 -28.29
C ASN A 418 25.56 -20.33 -27.57
N ALA A 419 25.44 -19.03 -27.82
CA ALA A 419 26.20 -17.98 -27.13
C ALA A 419 25.28 -16.83 -26.66
N ASP A 420 23.98 -17.08 -26.66
CA ASP A 420 22.93 -16.21 -26.12
C ASP A 420 22.72 -16.64 -24.66
N PHE A 421 23.23 -15.86 -23.72
CA PHE A 421 23.20 -16.18 -22.28
C PHE A 421 21.98 -15.60 -21.58
N ASN A 422 21.38 -14.58 -22.19
CA ASN A 422 20.22 -13.88 -21.64
C ASN A 422 18.88 -14.31 -22.29
N ASP A 423 18.94 -15.31 -23.19
CA ASP A 423 17.83 -15.91 -23.95
C ASP A 423 17.01 -14.87 -24.74
N ASP A 424 17.65 -13.82 -25.25
CA ASP A 424 16.98 -12.75 -26.01
C ASP A 424 16.92 -13.00 -27.54
N GLY A 425 17.46 -14.13 -27.98
CA GLY A 425 17.55 -14.58 -29.36
C GLY A 425 18.71 -13.94 -30.14
N GLN A 426 19.58 -13.15 -29.51
CA GLN A 426 20.68 -12.45 -30.17
C GLN A 426 21.98 -12.58 -29.37
N VAL A 427 23.10 -12.85 -30.05
CA VAL A 427 24.44 -12.79 -29.42
C VAL A 427 25.02 -11.40 -29.59
N GLN A 428 24.96 -10.62 -28.51
CA GLN A 428 25.29 -9.20 -28.49
C GLN A 428 26.17 -8.80 -27.29
N LEU A 429 26.28 -7.48 -27.04
CA LEU A 429 27.17 -6.96 -26.00
C LEU A 429 26.71 -7.41 -24.61
N GLU A 430 25.41 -7.57 -24.44
CA GLU A 430 24.75 -8.02 -23.24
C GLU A 430 25.21 -9.44 -22.85
N ASP A 431 25.30 -10.37 -23.81
CA ASP A 431 25.84 -11.73 -23.60
C ASP A 431 27.31 -11.73 -23.23
N LEU A 432 28.10 -10.81 -23.80
CA LEU A 432 29.50 -10.65 -23.39
C LEU A 432 29.59 -10.21 -21.94
N LEU A 433 28.71 -9.30 -21.52
CA LEU A 433 28.71 -8.81 -20.17
C LEU A 433 28.38 -9.95 -19.21
N GLU A 434 27.45 -10.84 -19.57
CA GLU A 434 27.14 -12.05 -18.80
C GLU A 434 28.29 -13.06 -18.80
N PHE A 435 28.92 -13.32 -19.94
CA PHE A 435 30.12 -14.14 -20.03
C PHE A 435 31.25 -13.62 -19.14
N LEU A 436 31.48 -12.30 -19.13
CA LEU A 436 32.52 -11.66 -18.32
C LEU A 436 32.24 -11.74 -16.81
N VAL A 437 31.00 -12.03 -16.38
CA VAL A 437 30.69 -12.35 -14.98
C VAL A 437 31.31 -13.69 -14.57
N ALA A 438 31.34 -14.66 -15.49
CA ALA A 438 31.91 -16.00 -15.26
C ALA A 438 33.41 -16.08 -15.59
N TYR A 439 33.96 -15.10 -16.31
CA TYR A 439 35.35 -15.11 -16.78
C TYR A 439 36.38 -15.22 -15.65
N GLY A 440 37.24 -16.23 -15.76
CA GLY A 440 38.29 -16.54 -14.78
C GLY A 440 37.81 -17.43 -13.63
N ALA A 441 36.59 -17.99 -13.70
CA ALA A 441 36.10 -18.96 -12.74
C ALA A 441 36.58 -20.39 -13.07
N ALA A 442 36.97 -21.14 -12.04
CA ALA A 442 37.30 -22.57 -12.15
C ALA A 442 36.14 -23.41 -11.60
N GLY A 443 35.83 -24.54 -12.25
CA GLY A 443 34.74 -25.42 -11.83
C GLY A 443 34.99 -26.14 -10.52
N PRO A 444 34.16 -27.14 -10.16
CA PRO A 444 32.73 -27.00 -9.83
C PRO A 444 32.43 -26.04 -8.66
N ASN A 445 33.38 -25.18 -8.27
CA ASN A 445 33.19 -24.13 -7.27
C ASN A 445 33.08 -22.75 -7.93
N TRP A 446 32.29 -22.64 -9.00
CA TRP A 446 32.01 -21.35 -9.62
C TRP A 446 31.31 -20.44 -8.60
N GLY A 447 31.71 -19.16 -8.50
CA GLY A 447 31.16 -18.22 -7.51
C GLY A 447 29.78 -17.66 -7.85
N ILE A 448 29.12 -18.22 -8.87
CA ILE A 448 27.92 -17.69 -9.52
C ILE A 448 26.96 -18.87 -9.79
N ASP A 449 25.77 -18.80 -9.20
CA ASP A 449 24.82 -19.94 -9.17
C ASP A 449 24.31 -20.33 -10.57
N TRP A 450 24.02 -19.36 -11.45
CA TRP A 450 23.51 -19.66 -12.80
C TRP A 450 24.51 -20.44 -13.67
N VAL A 451 25.82 -20.24 -13.45
CA VAL A 451 26.88 -20.98 -14.15
C VAL A 451 26.92 -22.43 -13.66
N GLN A 452 26.69 -22.65 -12.36
CA GLN A 452 26.60 -24.01 -11.77
C GLN A 452 25.45 -24.80 -12.38
N ASP A 453 24.31 -24.16 -12.54
CA ASP A 453 23.13 -24.80 -13.11
C ASP A 453 23.29 -25.05 -14.63
N GLY A 454 23.81 -24.08 -15.39
CA GLY A 454 23.98 -24.21 -16.85
C GLY A 454 25.09 -25.16 -17.29
N CYS A 455 26.15 -25.32 -16.50
CA CYS A 455 27.31 -26.15 -16.85
C CYS A 455 27.38 -27.47 -16.06
N SER A 456 26.27 -27.94 -15.48
CA SER A 456 26.20 -29.11 -14.60
C SER A 456 26.73 -30.42 -15.23
N VAL A 457 28.04 -30.67 -15.15
CA VAL A 457 28.66 -31.96 -15.51
C VAL A 457 28.66 -32.92 -14.32
N VAL A 458 27.56 -33.65 -14.15
CA VAL A 458 27.56 -34.90 -13.36
C VAL A 458 27.35 -36.06 -14.31
N ALA A 459 28.44 -36.72 -14.70
CA ALA A 459 28.35 -37.98 -15.43
C ALA A 459 27.65 -39.02 -14.54
N MET A 460 26.50 -39.50 -14.99
CA MET A 460 25.80 -40.60 -14.34
C MET A 460 26.45 -41.91 -14.80
N GLY A 461 27.08 -42.63 -13.86
CA GLY A 461 27.65 -43.94 -14.16
C GLY A 461 26.54 -44.96 -14.38
N ILE A 462 26.48 -45.56 -15.56
CA ILE A 462 25.58 -46.70 -15.82
C ILE A 462 25.86 -47.84 -14.83
N ALA A 463 24.84 -48.20 -14.06
CA ALA A 463 24.84 -49.40 -13.25
C ALA A 463 24.74 -50.62 -14.18
N GLU A 464 25.60 -51.61 -13.90
CA GLU A 464 25.77 -52.89 -14.59
C GLU A 464 24.50 -53.42 -15.28
N MET A 465 24.48 -53.36 -16.62
CA MET A 465 23.53 -54.11 -17.45
C MET A 465 24.17 -55.45 -17.83
N ASP A 466 23.48 -56.54 -17.52
CA ASP A 466 23.92 -57.93 -17.65
C ASP A 466 24.13 -58.34 -19.12
N VAL A 467 25.29 -58.90 -19.46
CA VAL A 467 25.67 -59.28 -20.84
C VAL A 467 25.71 -60.79 -20.97
N SER A 468 24.79 -61.35 -21.77
CA SER A 468 24.95 -62.67 -22.40
C SER A 468 25.68 -62.53 -23.74
N THR A 469 26.15 -63.64 -24.32
CA THR A 469 27.12 -63.80 -25.43
C THR A 469 26.75 -63.21 -26.82
N THR A 470 25.93 -62.17 -26.87
CA THR A 470 25.48 -61.39 -28.04
C THR A 470 25.39 -59.94 -27.57
N GLY A 471 26.20 -59.04 -28.14
CA GLY A 471 26.40 -57.68 -27.63
C GLY A 471 26.93 -56.72 -28.68
N CYS A 472 27.07 -55.43 -28.33
CA CYS A 472 27.49 -54.40 -29.26
C CYS A 472 28.96 -54.57 -29.70
N THR A 473 29.21 -54.51 -31.01
CA THR A 473 30.55 -54.68 -31.59
C THR A 473 31.32 -53.36 -31.77
N TYR A 474 30.66 -52.21 -31.60
CA TYR A 474 31.26 -50.88 -31.76
C TYR A 474 32.02 -50.43 -30.50
N PRO A 475 33.34 -50.19 -30.55
CA PRO A 475 34.15 -49.82 -29.39
C PRO A 475 33.78 -48.50 -28.71
N THR A 476 33.02 -47.64 -29.38
CA THR A 476 32.56 -46.33 -28.89
C THR A 476 31.22 -46.41 -28.16
N ALA A 477 30.51 -47.54 -28.22
CA ALA A 477 29.26 -47.73 -27.50
C ALA A 477 29.49 -47.98 -26.00
N SER A 478 28.54 -47.53 -25.18
CA SER A 478 28.59 -47.66 -23.73
C SER A 478 28.38 -49.09 -23.23
N ASN A 479 27.74 -49.95 -24.02
CA ASN A 479 27.59 -51.39 -23.77
C ASN A 479 28.48 -52.26 -24.69
N TYR A 480 29.60 -51.70 -25.19
CA TYR A 480 30.57 -52.44 -25.99
C TYR A 480 31.10 -53.68 -25.26
N ASP A 481 31.05 -54.83 -25.94
CA ASP A 481 31.67 -56.07 -25.46
C ASP A 481 32.78 -56.53 -26.42
N PRO A 482 34.07 -56.52 -26.00
CA PRO A 482 35.18 -56.97 -26.84
C PRO A 482 35.16 -58.47 -27.16
N SER A 483 34.24 -59.25 -26.57
CA SER A 483 34.01 -60.66 -26.86
C SER A 483 32.80 -60.93 -27.77
N ALA A 484 32.00 -59.92 -28.10
CA ALA A 484 30.92 -60.02 -29.08
C ALA A 484 31.48 -60.19 -30.50
N THR A 485 30.91 -61.13 -31.26
CA THR A 485 31.28 -61.39 -32.67
C THR A 485 30.13 -61.16 -33.65
N VAL A 486 28.93 -60.86 -33.13
CA VAL A 486 27.69 -60.61 -33.87
C VAL A 486 26.99 -59.45 -33.17
N ASP A 487 26.61 -58.42 -33.92
CA ASP A 487 25.89 -57.25 -33.41
C ASP A 487 24.38 -57.49 -33.51
N THR A 488 23.64 -57.22 -32.44
CA THR A 488 22.18 -57.48 -32.38
C THR A 488 21.35 -56.22 -32.60
N GLY A 489 21.94 -55.13 -33.10
CA GLY A 489 21.29 -53.83 -33.20
C GLY A 489 21.07 -53.15 -31.85
N ALA A 490 21.72 -53.63 -30.79
CA ALA A 490 21.50 -53.22 -29.41
C ALA A 490 22.58 -52.27 -28.86
N CYS A 491 23.37 -51.61 -29.71
CA CYS A 491 24.38 -50.64 -29.27
C CYS A 491 23.74 -49.44 -28.57
N VAL A 492 24.25 -49.13 -27.38
CA VAL A 492 23.80 -48.02 -26.54
C VAL A 492 24.85 -46.92 -26.56
N TRP A 493 24.50 -45.76 -27.09
CA TRP A 493 25.27 -44.53 -26.97
C TRP A 493 24.53 -43.59 -26.02
N LEU A 494 25.19 -43.27 -24.91
CA LEU A 494 24.65 -42.40 -23.87
C LEU A 494 24.77 -40.93 -24.28
N GLY A 495 23.82 -40.10 -23.90
CA GLY A 495 23.92 -38.66 -24.11
C GLY A 495 22.55 -38.02 -24.19
N CYS A 496 22.50 -36.70 -24.28
CA CYS A 496 21.21 -36.03 -24.37
C CYS A 496 20.49 -36.38 -25.69
N THR A 497 19.34 -37.04 -25.58
CA THR A 497 18.49 -37.43 -26.73
C THR A 497 17.38 -36.41 -27.03
N ASP A 498 17.25 -35.37 -26.21
CA ASP A 498 16.26 -34.30 -26.41
C ASP A 498 16.77 -33.27 -27.43
N ALA A 499 16.08 -33.15 -28.56
CA ALA A 499 16.43 -32.21 -29.62
C ALA A 499 16.32 -30.73 -29.22
N GLU A 500 15.61 -30.41 -28.13
CA GLU A 500 15.46 -29.06 -27.58
C GLU A 500 16.61 -28.67 -26.64
N ALA A 501 17.46 -29.62 -26.23
CA ALA A 501 18.59 -29.34 -25.35
C ALA A 501 19.81 -28.80 -26.12
N TYR A 502 20.54 -27.88 -25.49
CA TYR A 502 21.71 -27.26 -26.13
C TYR A 502 22.88 -28.22 -26.34
N ASN A 503 22.99 -29.27 -25.53
CA ASN A 503 23.97 -30.34 -25.67
C ASN A 503 23.40 -31.63 -26.31
N TYR A 504 22.29 -31.53 -27.06
CA TYR A 504 21.71 -32.64 -27.83
C TYR A 504 22.77 -33.39 -28.66
N ASN A 505 22.73 -34.72 -28.62
CA ASN A 505 23.56 -35.61 -29.44
C ASN A 505 22.66 -36.51 -30.29
N ASP A 506 22.69 -36.29 -31.61
CA ASP A 506 21.92 -37.05 -32.61
C ASP A 506 22.36 -38.52 -32.76
N LEU A 507 23.52 -38.87 -32.22
CA LEU A 507 24.03 -40.23 -32.17
C LEU A 507 23.69 -40.95 -30.86
N ALA A 508 23.14 -40.27 -29.85
CA ALA A 508 22.72 -40.92 -28.59
C ALA A 508 21.44 -41.75 -28.81
N THR A 509 21.46 -43.00 -28.34
CA THR A 509 20.30 -43.91 -28.38
C THR A 509 19.64 -44.08 -27.01
N LEU A 510 20.26 -43.59 -25.94
CA LEU A 510 19.72 -43.61 -24.58
C LEU A 510 20.10 -42.34 -23.82
N ASP A 511 19.09 -41.68 -23.25
CA ASP A 511 19.30 -40.49 -22.43
C ASP A 511 20.07 -40.81 -21.14
N ASP A 512 21.15 -40.05 -20.89
CA ASP A 512 21.98 -40.18 -19.70
C ASP A 512 21.73 -39.06 -18.67
N SER A 513 20.64 -38.32 -18.85
CA SER A 513 20.27 -37.16 -18.03
C SER A 513 21.31 -36.03 -18.05
N SER A 514 22.19 -35.99 -19.06
CA SER A 514 23.13 -34.88 -19.25
C SER A 514 22.50 -33.67 -19.93
N CYS A 515 21.24 -33.73 -20.39
CA CYS A 515 20.58 -32.64 -21.13
C CYS A 515 20.64 -31.29 -20.37
N THR A 516 21.18 -30.27 -21.05
CA THR A 516 21.22 -28.88 -20.55
C THR A 516 20.33 -27.98 -21.40
N TYR A 517 19.48 -27.22 -20.73
CA TYR A 517 18.56 -26.25 -21.35
C TYR A 517 18.96 -24.81 -21.03
N SER A 518 20.20 -24.60 -20.57
CA SER A 518 20.76 -23.28 -20.30
C SER A 518 22.15 -23.18 -20.93
N ALA A 519 22.49 -22.01 -21.45
CA ALA A 519 23.78 -21.75 -22.06
C ALA A 519 24.93 -21.82 -21.03
N CYS A 520 25.97 -22.57 -21.37
CA CYS A 520 27.15 -22.75 -20.53
C CYS A 520 28.35 -21.95 -21.08
N PRO A 521 28.99 -21.05 -20.30
CA PRO A 521 30.16 -20.29 -20.75
C PRO A 521 31.47 -21.09 -20.89
N ASP A 522 31.51 -22.37 -20.54
CA ASP A 522 32.66 -23.28 -20.73
C ASP A 522 32.51 -24.00 -22.07
N PHE A 523 32.98 -23.36 -23.14
CA PHE A 523 32.73 -23.79 -24.51
C PHE A 523 33.63 -24.93 -24.97
N ASN A 524 34.80 -25.08 -24.34
CA ASN A 524 35.72 -26.15 -24.65
C ASN A 524 35.56 -27.37 -23.73
N GLY A 525 34.66 -27.30 -22.75
CA GLY A 525 34.33 -28.39 -21.83
C GLY A 525 35.49 -28.79 -20.91
N ASP A 526 36.47 -27.90 -20.69
CA ASP A 526 37.65 -28.19 -19.87
C ASP A 526 37.42 -27.98 -18.36
N GLY A 527 36.22 -27.52 -17.98
CA GLY A 527 35.80 -27.24 -16.62
C GLY A 527 36.22 -25.86 -16.11
N GLN A 528 36.76 -24.98 -16.96
CA GLN A 528 37.20 -23.63 -16.61
C GLN A 528 36.69 -22.61 -17.63
N VAL A 529 36.17 -21.47 -17.14
CA VAL A 529 35.77 -20.36 -18.02
C VAL A 529 36.94 -19.40 -18.13
N GLN A 530 37.71 -19.49 -19.23
CA GLN A 530 38.98 -18.77 -19.37
C GLN A 530 39.13 -18.11 -20.76
N THR A 531 40.33 -17.63 -21.09
CA THR A 531 40.58 -16.90 -22.35
C THR A 531 40.33 -17.75 -23.59
N SER A 532 40.43 -19.08 -23.50
CA SER A 532 40.04 -19.98 -24.60
C SER A 532 38.55 -19.84 -24.88
N ASP A 533 37.72 -19.92 -23.86
CA ASP A 533 36.26 -19.83 -23.98
C ASP A 533 35.82 -18.43 -24.42
N LEU A 534 36.51 -17.39 -23.96
CA LEU A 534 36.28 -16.03 -24.45
C LEU A 534 36.61 -15.91 -25.93
N LEU A 535 37.64 -16.61 -26.40
CA LEU A 535 37.99 -16.60 -27.82
C LEU A 535 36.95 -17.36 -28.65
N ASP A 536 36.46 -18.48 -28.14
CA ASP A 536 35.39 -19.26 -28.78
C ASP A 536 34.07 -18.48 -28.82
N PHE A 537 33.73 -17.74 -27.76
CA PHE A 537 32.61 -16.81 -27.73
C PHE A 537 32.74 -15.70 -28.79
N LEU A 538 33.92 -15.09 -28.89
CA LEU A 538 34.18 -14.02 -29.86
C LEU A 538 34.14 -14.51 -31.32
N ILE A 539 34.27 -15.82 -31.56
CA ILE A 539 34.07 -16.44 -32.87
C ILE A 539 32.57 -16.50 -33.22
N ALA A 540 31.69 -16.74 -32.24
CA ALA A 540 30.24 -16.69 -32.41
C ALA A 540 29.65 -15.26 -32.37
N TRP A 541 30.45 -14.25 -32.02
CA TRP A 541 29.97 -12.88 -31.91
C TRP A 541 29.35 -12.36 -33.21
N GLY A 542 28.08 -11.97 -33.14
CA GLY A 542 27.36 -11.39 -34.27
C GLY A 542 26.74 -12.40 -35.22
N THR A 543 26.61 -13.67 -34.83
CA THR A 543 25.69 -14.62 -35.46
C THR A 543 24.34 -14.56 -34.77
N ILE A 544 23.26 -14.46 -35.55
CA ILE A 544 21.89 -14.68 -35.06
C ILE A 544 21.67 -16.19 -35.10
N TYR A 545 21.32 -16.80 -33.98
CA TYR A 545 20.88 -18.19 -33.94
C TYR A 545 19.38 -18.20 -34.24
N GLU A 546 18.95 -18.97 -35.25
CA GLU A 546 17.53 -19.19 -35.56
C GLU A 546 16.99 -20.38 -34.77
#